data_AF-F9Q3U6-F1
#
_entry.id   AF-F9Q3U6-F1
#
_cell.length_a   1.000
_cell.length_b   1.000
_cell.length_c   1.000
_cell.angle_alpha   90.00
_cell.angle_beta   90.00
_cell.angle_gamma   90.00
#
_symmetry.space_group_name_H-M   'P 1'
#
loop_
_entity.id
_entity.type
_entity.pdbx_description
1 polymer ?
#
loop_
_entity_poly.entity_id
_entity_poly.type
_entity_poly.pdbx_seq_one_letter_code
_entity_poly.pdbx_strand_id
1 'polypeptide(L)' 'MTGKSGNYRADLDKHLAQLHQAADIPVLTGFGVSSQADVERFNAVSDGVIVGSKIVKALHQGEPIEDFIKQAVAYQK' A
#
# COMPACT_ATOMS: atom_id res chain seq x y z
N MET A 1 19.61 -4.75 -2.00
CA MET A 1 18.34 -4.40 -2.68
C MET A 1 17.52 -5.67 -2.81
N THR A 2 16.33 -5.74 -2.21
CA THR A 2 15.46 -6.94 -2.34
C THR A 2 14.02 -6.49 -2.55
N GLY A 3 13.71 -6.12 -3.79
CA GLY A 3 12.38 -5.64 -4.22
C GLY A 3 11.99 -6.17 -5.60
N LYS A 4 12.50 -7.35 -5.98
CA LYS A 4 12.14 -8.02 -7.23
C LYS A 4 11.83 -9.46 -6.91
N SER A 5 10.55 -9.84 -7.02
CA SER A 5 10.06 -11.10 -7.61
C SER A 5 8.56 -11.20 -7.36
N GLY A 6 7.77 -11.43 -8.41
CA GLY A 6 6.30 -11.48 -8.35
C GLY A 6 5.73 -12.50 -7.35
N ASN A 7 6.54 -13.48 -6.90
CA ASN A 7 6.15 -14.44 -5.86
C ASN A 7 6.02 -13.82 -4.46
N TYR A 8 6.79 -12.76 -4.17
CA TYR A 8 6.75 -12.06 -2.88
C TYR A 8 5.37 -11.50 -2.56
N ARG A 9 4.64 -11.03 -3.57
CA ARG A 9 3.34 -10.37 -3.38
C ARG A 9 2.23 -11.36 -2.99
N ALA A 10 2.24 -12.57 -3.56
CA ALA A 10 1.20 -13.58 -3.28
C ALA A 10 1.33 -14.15 -1.87
N ASP A 11 2.56 -14.48 -1.45
CA ASP A 11 2.81 -14.95 -0.09
C ASP A 11 2.50 -13.86 0.93
N LEU A 12 2.80 -12.61 0.60
CA LEU A 12 2.60 -11.49 1.49
C LEU A 12 1.13 -11.13 1.69
N ASP A 13 0.29 -11.23 0.65
CA ASP A 13 -1.16 -11.07 0.78
C ASP A 13 -1.74 -12.12 1.75
N LYS A 14 -1.26 -13.36 1.68
CA LYS A 14 -1.68 -14.45 2.58
C LYS A 14 -1.25 -14.18 4.03
N HIS A 15 -0.03 -13.70 4.24
CA HIS A 15 0.45 -13.34 5.58
C HIS A 15 -0.32 -12.14 6.15
N LEU A 16 -0.60 -11.12 5.33
CA LEU A 16 -1.41 -9.97 5.73
C LEU A 16 -2.82 -10.39 6.11
N ALA A 17 -3.47 -11.25 5.32
CA ALA A 17 -4.80 -11.75 5.63
C ALA A 17 -4.84 -12.55 6.95
N GLN A 18 -3.82 -13.36 7.22
CA GLN A 18 -3.69 -14.08 8.49
C GLN A 18 -3.47 -13.14 9.68
N LEU A 19 -2.60 -12.13 9.50
CA LEU A 19 -2.32 -11.13 10.53
C LEU A 19 -3.57 -10.29 10.84
N HIS A 20 -4.30 -9.88 9.80
CA HIS A 20 -5.55 -9.15 9.92
C HIS A 20 -6.57 -9.96 10.72
N GLN A 21 -6.75 -11.25 10.40
CA GLN A 21 -7.70 -12.12 11.14
C GLN A 21 -7.32 -12.33 12.61
N ALA A 22 -6.04 -12.24 12.95
CA ALA A 22 -5.55 -12.44 14.31
C ALA A 22 -5.40 -11.12 15.11
N ALA A 23 -5.53 -9.96 14.46
CA ALA A 23 -5.32 -8.66 15.08
C ALA A 23 -6.65 -8.04 15.51
N ASP A 24 -6.69 -7.58 16.76
CA ASP A 24 -7.82 -6.79 17.30
C ASP A 24 -7.67 -5.28 17.02
N ILE A 25 -6.66 -4.89 16.23
CA ILE A 25 -6.32 -3.51 15.91
C ILE A 25 -6.15 -3.35 14.38
N PRO A 26 -6.34 -2.13 13.83
CA PRO A 26 -6.18 -1.90 12.39
C PRO A 26 -4.78 -2.25 11.88
N VAL A 27 -4.71 -3.04 10.81
CA VAL A 27 -3.46 -3.46 10.16
C VAL A 27 -3.25 -2.63 8.89
N LEU A 28 -2.11 -1.92 8.82
CA LEU A 28 -1.76 -1.07 7.68
C LEU A 28 -0.58 -1.65 6.88
N THR A 29 -0.69 -1.61 5.55
CA THR A 29 0.36 -2.10 4.64
C THR A 29 1.31 -0.99 4.20
N GLY A 30 2.59 -1.08 4.55
CA GLY A 30 3.57 -0.02 4.30
C GLY A 30 4.67 -0.30 3.27
N PHE A 31 4.53 -1.35 2.46
CA PHE A 31 5.56 -1.74 1.48
C PHE A 31 5.00 -1.79 0.06
N GLY A 32 5.79 -1.34 -0.90
CA GLY A 32 5.51 -1.57 -2.33
C GLY A 32 4.32 -0.80 -2.92
N VAL A 33 3.77 0.19 -2.23
CA VAL A 33 2.65 1.01 -2.74
C VAL A 33 3.18 2.13 -3.62
N SER A 34 2.97 1.98 -4.93
CA SER A 34 3.44 2.96 -5.92
C SER A 34 2.40 3.34 -6.97
N SER A 35 1.32 2.58 -7.07
CA SER A 35 0.21 2.78 -7.99
C SER A 35 -1.14 2.65 -7.28
N GLN A 36 -2.21 3.17 -7.88
CA GLN A 36 -3.56 3.03 -7.33
C GLN A 36 -4.00 1.56 -7.24
N ALA A 37 -3.60 0.74 -8.21
CA ALA A 37 -3.87 -0.71 -8.18
C ALA A 37 -3.20 -1.39 -6.97
N ASP A 38 -2.02 -0.93 -6.54
CA ASP A 38 -1.41 -1.42 -5.30
C ASP A 38 -2.27 -1.01 -4.09
N VAL A 39 -2.77 0.24 -4.05
CA VAL A 39 -3.66 0.73 -2.98
C VAL A 39 -4.91 -0.15 -2.87
N GLU A 40 -5.59 -0.42 -3.97
CA GLU A 40 -6.80 -1.25 -4.01
C GLU A 40 -6.52 -2.69 -3.56
N ARG A 41 -5.45 -3.30 -4.09
CA ARG A 41 -5.04 -4.66 -3.73
C ARG A 41 -4.76 -4.80 -2.24
N PHE A 42 -3.99 -3.88 -1.66
CA PHE A 42 -3.63 -3.98 -0.25
C PHE A 42 -4.81 -3.64 0.66
N ASN A 43 -5.68 -2.70 0.28
CA ASN A 43 -6.91 -2.46 1.03
C ASN A 43 -7.86 -3.68 1.03
N ALA A 44 -7.77 -4.60 0.06
CA ALA A 44 -8.55 -5.84 0.12
C ALA A 44 -8.15 -6.74 1.30
N VAL A 45 -6.86 -6.78 1.65
CA VAL A 45 -6.29 -7.68 2.68
C VAL A 45 -5.84 -6.97 3.96
N SER A 46 -5.91 -5.65 4.01
CA SER A 46 -5.54 -4.80 5.15
C SER A 46 -6.54 -3.65 5.33
N ASP A 47 -6.41 -2.87 6.41
CA ASP A 47 -7.30 -1.75 6.74
C ASP A 47 -6.85 -0.42 6.14
N GLY A 48 -5.69 -0.42 5.47
CA GLY A 48 -5.15 0.77 4.84
C GLY A 48 -3.72 0.59 4.36
N VAL A 49 -3.18 1.66 3.77
CA VAL A 49 -1.83 1.67 3.19
C VAL A 49 -1.01 2.86 3.65
N ILE A 50 0.31 2.66 3.78
CA ILE A 50 1.28 3.71 4.09
C ILE A 50 2.15 3.93 2.85
N VAL A 51 2.14 5.16 2.33
CA VAL A 51 2.89 5.54 1.12
C VAL A 51 4.00 6.51 1.48
N GLY A 52 5.21 6.00 1.70
CA GLY A 52 6.39 6.84 2.01
C GLY A 52 7.15 7.25 0.76
N SER A 53 7.85 6.30 0.15
CA SER A 53 8.87 6.58 -0.88
C SER A 53 8.32 7.32 -2.11
N LYS A 54 7.08 7.03 -2.53
CA LYS A 54 6.44 7.74 -3.66
C LYS A 54 6.20 9.21 -3.35
N ILE A 55 5.67 9.52 -2.16
CA ILE A 55 5.38 10.90 -1.74
C ILE A 55 6.69 11.67 -1.59
N VAL A 56 7.67 11.11 -0.88
CA VAL A 56 8.99 11.75 -0.70
C VAL A 56 9.66 12.01 -2.04
N LYS A 57 9.65 11.03 -2.95
CA LYS A 57 10.23 11.17 -4.29
C LYS A 57 9.52 12.26 -5.11
N ALA A 58 8.19 12.24 -5.14
CA ALA A 58 7.41 13.22 -5.92
C ALA A 58 7.64 14.64 -5.39
N LEU A 59 7.61 14.84 -4.07
CA LEU A 59 7.91 16.13 -3.44
C LEU A 59 9.35 16.58 -3.74
N HIS A 60 10.32 15.67 -3.72
CA HIS A 60 11.70 15.99 -4.03
C HIS A 60 11.92 16.35 -5.51
N GLN A 61 11.17 15.73 -6.42
CA GLN A 61 11.26 15.95 -7.87
C GLN A 61 10.34 17.07 -8.38
N GLY A 62 9.48 17.63 -7.51
CA GLY A 62 8.46 18.61 -7.92
C GLY A 62 7.35 18.01 -8.79
N GLU A 63 7.12 16.69 -8.68
CA GLU A 63 6.04 16.02 -9.42
C GLU A 63 4.69 16.22 -8.70
N PRO A 64 3.59 16.36 -9.46
CA PRO A 64 2.25 16.44 -8.87
C PRO A 64 1.88 15.12 -8.19
N ILE A 65 1.61 15.18 -6.89
CA ILE A 65 1.21 14.02 -6.07
C ILE A 65 -0.17 14.16 -5.43
N GLU A 66 -0.76 15.36 -5.46
CA GLU A 66 -2.06 15.64 -4.83
C GLU A 66 -3.17 14.72 -5.35
N ASP A 67 -3.25 14.50 -6.66
CA ASP A 67 -4.32 13.69 -7.25
C ASP A 67 -4.24 12.23 -6.79
N PHE A 68 -3.02 11.71 -6.66
CA PHE A 68 -2.80 10.37 -6.10
C PHE A 68 -3.27 10.30 -4.63
N ILE A 69 -2.95 11.31 -3.83
CA ILE A 69 -3.37 11.35 -2.42
C ILE A 69 -4.90 11.46 -2.32
N LYS A 70 -5.53 12.34 -3.12
CA LYS A 70 -6.99 12.50 -3.14
C LYS A 70 -7.69 11.21 -3.53
N GLN A 71 -7.20 10.51 -4.56
CA GLN A 71 -7.74 9.21 -4.98
C GLN A 71 -7.54 8.12 -3.91
N ALA A 72 -6.37 8.08 -3.27
CA ALA A 72 -6.10 7.13 -2.21
C ALA A 72 -6.96 7.36 -0.96
N VAL A 73 -7.24 8.62 -0.59
CA VAL A 73 -8.09 8.98 0.55
C VAL A 73 -9.58 8.78 0.24
N ALA A 74 -10.01 9.05 -1.00
CA ALA A 74 -11.39 8.83 -1.44
C ALA A 74 -11.73 7.34 -1.63
N TYR A 75 -10.76 6.44 -1.49
CA TYR A 75 -11.00 5.02 -1.56
C TYR A 75 -11.92 4.58 -0.42
N GLN A 76 -13.10 4.10 -0.77
CA GLN A 76 -14.02 3.43 0.13
C GLN A 76 -14.07 1.95 -0.24
N LYS A 77 -13.85 1.10 0.77
CA LYS A 77 -13.86 -0.36 0.66
C LYS A 77 -15.28 -0.88 0.52
#